data_AF-A0A6I1KBX1-F1
#
_entry.id   AF-A0A6I1KBX1-F1
#
_cell.length_a   1.000
_cell.length_b   1.000
_cell.length_c   1.000
_cell.angle_alpha   90.00
_cell.angle_beta   90.00
_cell.angle_gamma   90.00
#
_symmetry.space_group_name_H-M   'P 1'
#
loop_
_entity.id
_entity.type
_entity.pdbx_description
1 polymer ?
#
loop_
_entity_poly.entity_id
_entity_poly.type
_entity_poly.pdbx_seq_one_letter_code
_entity_poly.pdbx_strand_id
1 'polypeptide(L)'
;MIFQKRTDFLPSSSGNALGSSVRFELTREFHIDSIYIRLTLTPTAVMATACADGIYNLLKRVTLKVSDGARTRSVVDATGRGLVEYARQILGGLNGGYDYNVGANGTSALTLVIPIFFAHPQIADPIGSAFLLPAPRYNNNPELTLQFGSQADMDVNGTPTFAVAAGITAQVIVHRREVNDPNFTTYDTELSEISYPFTSSGTNQLTELQVPGSYTGMLLRCFTSTSALGDISTSGGEFKLQALGNVLRRFQLAHVVEENDFSKFRPFTASAASAGSVTYQTAGLYYQDFLTDRVGESVAELGSVLDTNYLMATGARLQLIGDIDGAANKKINILSHRIFGVLDRLKMRPKLAA
;
A
#
# COMPACT_ATOMS: atom_id res chain seq x y z
N MET A 1 21.81 -13.85 -15.35
CA MET A 1 20.57 -13.60 -14.60
C MET A 1 20.45 -14.73 -13.59
N ILE A 2 20.58 -14.46 -12.28
CA ILE A 2 20.78 -15.50 -11.24
C ILE A 2 19.45 -16.18 -10.85
N PHE A 3 18.30 -15.53 -11.12
CA PHE A 3 16.97 -16.03 -10.77
C PHE A 3 16.07 -16.08 -12.00
N GLN A 4 15.48 -17.25 -12.30
CA GLN A 4 14.53 -17.40 -13.39
C GLN A 4 13.15 -16.92 -12.95
N LYS A 5 12.51 -16.07 -13.76
CA LYS A 5 11.15 -15.57 -13.49
C LYS A 5 10.12 -16.50 -14.14
N ARG A 6 9.04 -16.81 -13.40
CA ARG A 6 7.89 -17.58 -13.87
C ARG A 6 6.61 -16.85 -13.51
N THR A 7 5.65 -16.82 -14.44
CA THR A 7 4.32 -16.25 -14.21
C THR A 7 3.30 -17.36 -14.13
N ASP A 8 2.59 -17.44 -13.01
CA ASP A 8 1.48 -18.36 -12.81
C ASP A 8 0.16 -17.60 -12.87
N PHE A 9 -0.84 -18.21 -13.50
CA PHE A 9 -2.21 -17.72 -13.54
C PHE A 9 -3.07 -18.64 -12.68
N LEU A 10 -3.64 -18.10 -11.60
CA LEU A 10 -4.60 -18.87 -10.83
C LEU A 10 -5.95 -18.93 -11.54
N PRO A 11 -6.77 -19.97 -11.28
CA PRO A 11 -8.14 -20.03 -11.78
C PRO A 11 -8.91 -18.76 -11.41
N SER A 12 -9.63 -18.21 -12.38
CA SER A 12 -10.48 -17.04 -12.13
C SER A 12 -11.69 -17.41 -11.27
N SER A 13 -12.06 -16.54 -10.34
CA SER A 13 -13.36 -16.57 -9.68
C SER A 13 -14.31 -15.61 -10.38
N SER A 14 -15.50 -16.06 -10.78
CA SER A 14 -16.49 -15.26 -11.51
C SER A 14 -17.81 -15.18 -10.77
N GLY A 15 -18.60 -14.12 -11.04
CA GLY A 15 -19.92 -13.96 -10.44
C GLY A 15 -19.89 -13.56 -8.95
N ASN A 16 -18.79 -13.01 -8.46
CA ASN A 16 -18.68 -12.60 -7.06
C ASN A 16 -19.59 -11.40 -6.79
N ALA A 17 -20.39 -11.47 -5.75
CA ALA A 17 -21.29 -10.38 -5.35
C ALA A 17 -20.54 -9.25 -4.63
N LEU A 18 -21.12 -8.05 -4.63
CA LEU A 18 -20.67 -6.98 -3.73
C LEU A 18 -20.78 -7.43 -2.27
N GLY A 19 -19.84 -7.00 -1.43
CA GLY A 19 -19.76 -7.39 -0.01
C GLY A 19 -19.32 -8.83 0.25
N SER A 20 -19.08 -9.64 -0.80
CA SER A 20 -18.60 -11.02 -0.65
C SER A 20 -17.08 -11.08 -0.49
N SER A 21 -16.56 -12.25 -0.14
CA SER A 21 -15.12 -12.51 -0.09
C SER A 21 -14.78 -13.74 -0.92
N VAL A 22 -13.62 -13.70 -1.58
CA VAL A 22 -13.05 -14.84 -2.31
C VAL A 22 -11.65 -15.14 -1.79
N ARG A 23 -11.25 -16.41 -1.85
CA ARG A 23 -9.94 -16.88 -1.39
C ARG A 23 -9.20 -17.59 -2.52
N PHE A 24 -7.90 -17.37 -2.58
CA PHE A 24 -6.98 -17.99 -3.51
C PHE A 24 -5.81 -18.59 -2.73
N GLU A 25 -5.54 -19.87 -2.95
CA GLU A 25 -4.35 -20.51 -2.40
C GLU A 25 -3.18 -20.34 -3.37
N LEU A 26 -2.05 -19.85 -2.84
CA LEU A 26 -0.81 -19.70 -3.59
C LEU A 26 0.05 -20.94 -3.37
N THR A 27 0.50 -21.60 -4.44
CA THR A 27 1.40 -22.75 -4.29
C THR A 27 2.75 -22.32 -3.69
N ARG A 28 3.40 -23.23 -2.97
CA ARG A 28 4.69 -23.00 -2.30
C ARG A 28 5.92 -23.36 -3.15
N GLU A 29 5.74 -23.59 -4.45
CA GLU A 29 6.79 -24.13 -5.33
C GLU A 29 8.03 -23.22 -5.40
N PHE A 30 7.81 -21.91 -5.51
CA PHE A 30 8.90 -20.92 -5.60
C PHE A 30 8.59 -19.66 -4.79
N HIS A 31 9.64 -18.87 -4.53
CA HIS A 31 9.52 -17.55 -3.94
C HIS A 31 8.63 -16.64 -4.79
N ILE A 32 7.84 -15.79 -4.14
CA ILE A 32 6.90 -14.89 -4.81
C ILE A 32 7.49 -13.48 -4.83
N ASP A 33 7.61 -12.91 -6.02
CA ASP A 33 8.13 -11.57 -6.29
C ASP A 33 7.04 -10.52 -6.18
N SER A 34 5.94 -10.76 -6.90
CA SER A 34 4.78 -9.88 -6.92
C SER A 34 3.51 -10.65 -7.23
N ILE A 35 2.38 -10.05 -6.87
CA ILE A 35 1.04 -10.53 -7.21
C ILE A 35 0.30 -9.38 -7.91
N TYR A 36 -0.42 -9.69 -8.99
CA TYR A 36 -1.34 -8.78 -9.65
C TYR A 36 -2.74 -9.34 -9.54
N ILE A 37 -3.62 -8.59 -8.88
CA ILE A 37 -5.05 -8.89 -8.81
C ILE A 37 -5.72 -8.11 -9.93
N ARG A 38 -6.32 -8.83 -10.88
CA ARG A 38 -7.12 -8.25 -11.95
C ARG A 38 -8.60 -8.45 -11.63
N LEU A 39 -9.33 -7.36 -11.49
CA LEU A 39 -10.77 -7.36 -11.32
C LEU A 39 -11.43 -6.87 -12.59
N THR A 40 -12.45 -7.58 -13.08
CA THR A 40 -13.26 -7.16 -14.22
C THR A 40 -14.73 -7.15 -13.81
N LEU A 41 -15.42 -6.05 -14.12
CA LEU A 41 -16.84 -5.86 -13.81
C LEU A 41 -17.51 -4.97 -14.86
N THR A 42 -18.84 -4.97 -14.87
CA THR A 42 -19.64 -4.02 -15.67
C THR A 42 -20.69 -3.39 -14.76
N PRO A 43 -20.55 -2.10 -14.39
CA PRO A 43 -21.56 -1.38 -13.62
C PRO A 43 -22.86 -1.30 -14.40
N THR A 44 -24.00 -1.51 -13.75
CA THR A 44 -25.34 -1.35 -14.35
C THR A 44 -25.85 0.09 -14.27
N ALA A 45 -25.24 0.91 -13.43
CA ALA A 45 -25.62 2.29 -13.21
C ALA A 45 -24.42 3.11 -12.70
N VAL A 46 -24.53 4.43 -12.88
CA VAL A 46 -23.51 5.40 -12.51
C VAL A 46 -23.50 5.62 -11.00
N MET A 47 -22.32 5.69 -10.39
CA MET A 47 -22.18 6.15 -9.00
C MET A 47 -22.56 7.63 -8.91
N ALA A 48 -23.68 7.94 -8.25
CA ALA A 48 -24.16 9.32 -8.13
C ALA A 48 -23.22 10.18 -7.27
N THR A 49 -22.80 9.69 -6.10
CA THR A 49 -21.86 10.39 -5.21
C THR A 49 -20.80 9.42 -4.70
N ALA A 50 -19.65 9.38 -5.37
CA ALA A 50 -18.56 8.48 -4.99
C ALA A 50 -17.98 8.84 -3.60
N CYS A 51 -17.57 7.81 -2.86
CA CYS A 51 -16.69 7.99 -1.71
C CYS A 51 -15.28 8.44 -2.17
N ALA A 52 -14.44 8.85 -1.23
CA ALA A 52 -13.09 9.33 -1.51
C ALA A 52 -12.20 8.30 -2.26
N ASP A 53 -12.45 7.01 -2.09
CA ASP A 53 -11.74 5.92 -2.78
C ASP A 53 -12.43 5.48 -4.09
N GLY A 54 -13.68 5.91 -4.30
CA GLY A 54 -14.52 5.58 -5.44
C GLY A 54 -14.57 4.08 -5.76
N ILE A 55 -14.39 3.75 -7.04
CA ILE A 55 -14.45 2.36 -7.53
C ILE A 55 -13.34 1.47 -6.98
N TYR A 56 -12.25 2.02 -6.44
CA TYR A 56 -11.19 1.20 -5.83
C TYR A 56 -11.63 0.59 -4.50
N ASN A 57 -12.67 1.11 -3.85
CA ASN A 57 -13.31 0.45 -2.70
C ASN A 57 -14.10 -0.81 -3.09
N LEU A 58 -14.21 -1.12 -4.38
CA LEU A 58 -14.66 -2.45 -4.82
C LEU A 58 -13.80 -3.55 -4.17
N LEU A 59 -12.50 -3.31 -4.01
CA LEU A 59 -11.61 -4.19 -3.25
C LEU A 59 -11.33 -3.57 -1.88
N LYS A 60 -12.28 -3.75 -0.97
CA LYS A 60 -12.28 -3.16 0.38
C LYS A 60 -11.04 -3.57 1.19
N ARG A 61 -10.66 -4.84 1.13
CA ARG A 61 -9.47 -5.33 1.84
C ARG A 61 -8.83 -6.49 1.09
N VAL A 62 -7.50 -6.46 1.04
CA VAL A 62 -6.65 -7.53 0.54
C VAL A 62 -5.83 -8.03 1.71
N THR A 63 -5.97 -9.32 2.04
CA THR A 63 -5.21 -9.94 3.11
C THR A 63 -4.48 -11.15 2.58
N LEU A 64 -3.16 -11.21 2.74
CA LEU A 64 -2.36 -12.40 2.48
C LEU A 64 -1.85 -12.95 3.80
N LYS A 65 -2.23 -14.18 4.13
CA LYS A 65 -1.77 -14.87 5.35
C LYS A 65 -0.77 -15.96 5.01
N VAL A 66 0.25 -16.08 5.86
CA VAL A 66 1.26 -17.14 5.79
C VAL A 66 1.36 -17.83 7.14
N SER A 67 1.79 -19.09 7.12
CA SER A 67 2.01 -19.89 8.33
C SER A 67 3.38 -20.55 8.28
N ASP A 68 4.26 -20.15 9.19
CA ASP A 68 5.62 -20.69 9.35
C ASP A 68 5.68 -21.85 10.35
N GLY A 69 4.53 -22.34 10.80
CA GLY A 69 4.39 -23.40 11.81
C GLY A 69 4.37 -22.92 13.25
N ALA A 70 5.10 -21.86 13.57
CA ALA A 70 5.11 -21.27 14.90
C ALA A 70 4.00 -20.22 15.04
N ARG A 71 3.72 -19.49 13.95
CA ARG A 71 2.77 -18.38 13.92
C ARG A 71 2.06 -18.32 12.57
N THR A 72 0.83 -17.82 12.61
CA THR A 72 0.11 -17.39 11.41
C THR A 72 0.09 -15.86 11.43
N ARG A 73 0.60 -15.23 10.37
CA ARG A 73 0.69 -13.77 10.27
C ARG A 73 0.15 -13.29 8.92
N SER A 74 -0.39 -12.08 8.92
CA SER A 74 -0.67 -11.35 7.69
C SER A 74 0.63 -10.72 7.18
N VAL A 75 0.97 -10.96 5.92
CA VAL A 75 2.09 -10.30 5.23
C VAL A 75 1.61 -9.15 4.36
N VAL A 76 0.34 -9.16 3.96
CA VAL A 76 -0.35 -8.04 3.33
C VAL A 76 -1.66 -7.87 4.07
N ASP A 77 -1.98 -6.64 4.45
CA ASP A 77 -3.29 -6.27 4.97
C ASP A 77 -3.59 -4.80 4.65
N ALA A 78 -4.18 -4.55 3.49
CA ALA A 78 -4.38 -3.20 2.95
C ALA A 78 -5.64 -3.09 2.08
N THR A 79 -6.16 -1.88 1.92
CA THR A 79 -7.21 -1.58 0.93
C THR A 79 -6.67 -1.69 -0.49
N GLY A 80 -7.53 -2.04 -1.46
CA GLY A 80 -7.14 -2.06 -2.87
C GLY A 80 -6.65 -0.70 -3.36
N ARG A 81 -7.29 0.38 -2.89
CA ARG A 81 -6.87 1.75 -3.20
C ARG A 81 -5.48 2.09 -2.65
N GLY A 82 -5.21 1.75 -1.39
CA GLY A 82 -3.89 1.97 -0.78
C GLY A 82 -2.77 1.24 -1.52
N LEU A 83 -3.01 -0.01 -1.94
CA LEU A 83 -2.04 -0.79 -2.73
C LEU A 83 -1.70 -0.16 -4.08
N VAL A 84 -2.72 0.31 -4.82
CA VAL A 84 -2.52 0.99 -6.10
C VAL A 84 -1.76 2.29 -5.94
N GLU A 85 -2.14 3.12 -4.95
CA GLU A 85 -1.44 4.38 -4.69
C GLU A 85 0.00 4.14 -4.24
N TYR A 86 0.25 3.18 -3.35
CA TYR A 86 1.61 2.83 -2.92
C TYR A 86 2.46 2.35 -4.11
N ALA A 87 1.94 1.44 -4.92
CA ALA A 87 2.62 0.95 -6.12
C ALA A 87 2.95 2.08 -7.11
N ARG A 88 2.02 3.01 -7.29
CA ARG A 88 2.23 4.19 -8.14
C ARG A 88 3.38 5.06 -7.65
N GLN A 89 3.49 5.26 -6.34
CA GLN A 89 4.60 6.02 -5.77
C GLN A 89 5.92 5.31 -6.00
N ILE A 90 6.04 4.03 -5.61
CA ILE A 90 7.33 3.33 -5.67
C ILE A 90 7.81 2.99 -7.09
N LEU A 91 6.90 2.89 -8.08
CA LEU A 91 7.24 2.65 -9.49
C LEU A 91 7.44 3.93 -10.30
N GLY A 92 7.06 5.08 -9.74
CA GLY A 92 7.03 6.33 -10.48
C GLY A 92 5.90 6.44 -11.51
N GLY A 93 4.81 5.72 -11.32
CA GLY A 93 3.67 5.70 -12.23
C GLY A 93 3.22 4.28 -12.56
N LEU A 94 1.99 4.16 -13.04
CA LEU A 94 1.42 2.90 -13.51
C LEU A 94 0.93 3.10 -14.94
N ASN A 95 1.03 2.05 -15.77
CA ASN A 95 0.52 2.08 -17.15
C ASN A 95 -1.03 1.99 -17.18
N GLY A 96 -1.64 2.04 -18.37
CA GLY A 96 -3.11 1.97 -18.52
C GLY A 96 -3.75 0.74 -17.88
N GLY A 97 -4.94 0.91 -17.27
CA GLY A 97 -5.67 -0.15 -16.54
C GLY A 97 -5.49 -0.12 -15.01
N TYR A 98 -4.55 0.68 -14.51
CA TYR A 98 -4.33 0.91 -13.09
C TYR A 98 -4.99 2.20 -12.59
N ASP A 99 -5.40 3.08 -13.52
CA ASP A 99 -5.96 4.41 -13.28
C ASP A 99 -7.41 4.48 -13.79
N TYR A 100 -8.38 4.37 -12.88
CA TYR A 100 -9.80 4.64 -13.12
C TYR A 100 -10.24 5.89 -12.36
N ASN A 101 -11.24 6.57 -12.91
CA ASN A 101 -11.76 7.79 -12.34
C ASN A 101 -12.43 7.50 -10.98
N VAL A 102 -12.12 8.33 -9.98
CA VAL A 102 -12.71 8.29 -8.63
C VAL A 102 -14.14 8.86 -8.64
N GLY A 103 -14.60 9.45 -9.76
CA GLY A 103 -15.95 9.97 -9.94
C GLY A 103 -17.00 8.98 -10.46
N ALA A 104 -18.09 9.55 -10.98
CA ALA A 104 -19.18 8.84 -11.66
C ALA A 104 -18.65 7.93 -12.78
N ASN A 105 -18.60 6.62 -12.53
CA ASN A 105 -18.19 5.65 -13.53
C ASN A 105 -19.39 5.28 -14.42
N GLY A 106 -19.19 5.26 -15.74
CA GLY A 106 -20.21 4.85 -16.71
C GLY A 106 -20.58 3.37 -16.59
N THR A 107 -21.55 2.94 -17.39
CA THR A 107 -22.04 1.55 -17.44
C THR A 107 -21.19 0.60 -18.29
N SER A 108 -19.96 1.01 -18.63
CA SER A 108 -19.03 0.24 -19.46
C SER A 108 -18.24 -0.77 -18.64
N ALA A 109 -17.73 -1.82 -19.29
CA ALA A 109 -16.83 -2.76 -18.64
C ALA A 109 -15.57 -2.05 -18.11
N LEU A 110 -15.20 -2.36 -16.86
CA LEU A 110 -14.05 -1.83 -16.15
C LEU A 110 -13.10 -2.97 -15.78
N THR A 111 -11.80 -2.75 -15.90
CA THR A 111 -10.76 -3.68 -15.48
C THR A 111 -9.78 -2.99 -14.54
N LEU A 112 -9.83 -3.30 -13.24
CA LEU A 112 -8.89 -2.78 -12.24
C LEU A 112 -7.70 -3.75 -12.09
N VAL A 113 -6.48 -3.21 -12.01
CA VAL A 113 -5.29 -4.00 -11.68
C VAL A 113 -4.67 -3.48 -10.39
N ILE A 114 -4.62 -4.34 -9.36
CA ILE A 114 -4.06 -4.03 -8.04
C ILE A 114 -2.78 -4.83 -7.85
N PRO A 115 -1.61 -4.20 -7.90
CA PRO A 115 -0.32 -4.86 -7.70
C PRO A 115 0.07 -4.95 -6.21
N ILE A 116 0.81 -6.00 -5.88
CA ILE A 116 1.44 -6.23 -4.58
C ILE A 116 2.90 -6.61 -4.86
N PHE A 117 3.84 -5.87 -4.29
CA PHE A 117 5.28 -6.12 -4.46
C PHE A 117 5.89 -6.59 -3.14
N PHE A 118 6.54 -7.75 -3.15
CA PHE A 118 7.32 -8.24 -2.01
C PHE A 118 8.78 -7.82 -2.16
N ALA A 119 9.38 -8.06 -3.33
CA ALA A 119 10.61 -7.37 -3.68
C ALA A 119 10.28 -5.91 -3.97
N HIS A 120 10.79 -5.01 -3.13
CA HIS A 120 10.56 -3.58 -3.31
C HIS A 120 11.11 -3.13 -4.67
N PRO A 121 10.31 -2.54 -5.58
CA PRO A 121 10.74 -2.27 -6.96
C PRO A 121 11.93 -1.31 -7.08
N GLN A 122 12.11 -0.47 -6.07
CA GLN A 122 13.24 0.46 -5.98
C GLN A 122 14.56 -0.23 -5.60
N ILE A 123 14.51 -1.38 -4.92
CA ILE A 123 15.71 -2.07 -4.43
C ILE A 123 16.21 -3.05 -5.49
N ALA A 124 17.42 -2.81 -6.00
CA ALA A 124 18.04 -3.64 -7.02
C ALA A 124 18.46 -5.03 -6.49
N ASP A 125 18.55 -6.00 -7.39
CA ASP A 125 19.14 -7.30 -7.09
C ASP A 125 20.67 -7.19 -6.88
N PRO A 126 21.27 -8.01 -5.99
CA PRO A 126 20.69 -9.16 -5.30
C PRO A 126 19.89 -8.82 -4.03
N ILE A 127 19.93 -7.57 -3.55
CA ILE A 127 19.32 -7.15 -2.29
C ILE A 127 17.79 -7.27 -2.37
N GLY A 128 17.17 -6.82 -3.46
CA GLY A 128 15.71 -6.91 -3.66
C GLY A 128 15.19 -8.34 -3.60
N SER A 129 15.96 -9.31 -4.12
CA SER A 129 15.63 -10.73 -4.03
C SER A 129 15.60 -11.25 -2.59
N ALA A 130 16.31 -10.63 -1.64
CA ALA A 130 16.26 -11.04 -0.24
C ALA A 130 14.88 -10.73 0.42
N PHE A 131 14.04 -9.94 -0.23
CA PHE A 131 12.70 -9.56 0.25
C PHE A 131 11.55 -10.27 -0.46
N LEU A 132 11.85 -11.24 -1.33
CA LEU A 132 10.83 -12.09 -1.91
C LEU A 132 10.05 -12.80 -0.81
N LEU A 133 8.74 -12.98 -1.01
CA LEU A 133 7.95 -13.79 -0.09
C LEU A 133 8.41 -15.26 -0.17
N PRO A 134 8.97 -15.83 0.90
CA PRO A 134 9.59 -17.15 0.85
C PRO A 134 8.57 -18.27 0.98
N ALA A 135 7.67 -18.39 0.00
CA ALA A 135 6.60 -19.38 -0.02
C ALA A 135 7.07 -20.82 0.27
N PRO A 136 8.24 -21.29 -0.23
CA PRO A 136 8.74 -22.63 0.08
C PRO A 136 9.03 -22.89 1.57
N ARG A 137 9.29 -21.84 2.37
CA ARG A 137 9.60 -21.96 3.80
C ARG A 137 8.36 -22.20 4.68
N TYR A 138 7.17 -21.93 4.17
CA TYR A 138 5.93 -22.02 4.95
C TYR A 138 5.40 -23.44 5.03
N ASN A 139 4.71 -23.78 6.11
CA ASN A 139 4.13 -25.11 6.30
C ASN A 139 2.86 -25.32 5.47
N ASN A 140 2.09 -24.25 5.28
CA ASN A 140 0.85 -24.25 4.51
C ASN A 140 0.95 -23.28 3.33
N ASN A 141 0.17 -23.55 2.28
CA ASN A 141 0.04 -22.62 1.15
C ASN A 141 -0.40 -21.24 1.67
N PRO A 142 0.26 -20.15 1.25
CA PRO A 142 -0.24 -18.80 1.54
C PRO A 142 -1.66 -18.61 1.02
N GLU A 143 -2.52 -17.98 1.83
CA GLU A 143 -3.92 -17.73 1.50
C GLU A 143 -4.12 -16.24 1.22
N LEU A 144 -4.42 -15.91 -0.04
CA LEU A 144 -4.82 -14.56 -0.46
C LEU A 144 -6.35 -14.45 -0.38
N THR A 145 -6.84 -13.61 0.53
CA THR A 145 -8.27 -13.28 0.63
C THR A 145 -8.51 -11.90 0.02
N LEU A 146 -9.48 -11.83 -0.88
CA LEU A 146 -10.01 -10.59 -1.43
C LEU A 146 -11.39 -10.35 -0.83
N GLN A 147 -11.57 -9.26 -0.10
CA GLN A 147 -12.86 -8.82 0.39
C GLN A 147 -13.40 -7.72 -0.52
N PHE A 148 -14.55 -7.98 -1.14
CA PHE A 148 -15.22 -7.01 -1.97
C PHE A 148 -16.04 -6.03 -1.12
N GLY A 149 -15.99 -4.75 -1.51
CA GLY A 149 -16.81 -3.71 -0.90
C GLY A 149 -18.29 -3.94 -1.17
N SER A 150 -19.11 -3.55 -0.20
CA SER A 150 -20.54 -3.34 -0.41
C SER A 150 -20.76 -2.06 -1.23
N GLN A 151 -22.00 -1.85 -1.66
CA GLN A 151 -22.36 -0.63 -2.37
C GLN A 151 -22.11 0.65 -1.53
N ALA A 152 -22.40 0.60 -0.24
CA ALA A 152 -22.17 1.72 0.68
C ALA A 152 -20.68 2.04 0.91
N ASP A 153 -19.77 1.13 0.55
CA ASP A 153 -18.34 1.39 0.59
C ASP A 153 -17.87 2.23 -0.62
N MET A 154 -18.65 2.32 -1.70
CA MET A 154 -18.30 3.05 -2.93
C MET A 154 -19.17 4.29 -3.17
N ASP A 155 -20.45 4.25 -2.77
CA ASP A 155 -21.46 5.30 -2.96
C ASP A 155 -21.91 5.85 -1.59
N VAL A 156 -21.83 7.17 -1.42
CA VAL A 156 -22.21 7.87 -0.17
C VAL A 156 -23.70 8.25 -0.17
N ASN A 157 -24.43 7.96 -1.26
CA ASN A 157 -25.84 8.32 -1.38
C ASN A 157 -26.76 7.46 -0.49
N GLY A 158 -27.82 8.07 0.05
CA GLY A 158 -28.82 7.39 0.87
C GLY A 158 -29.70 6.40 0.08
N THR A 159 -29.78 6.57 -1.25
CA THR A 159 -30.40 5.59 -2.15
C THR A 159 -29.31 4.93 -3.00
N PRO A 160 -29.17 3.60 -2.94
CA PRO A 160 -28.07 2.92 -3.60
C PRO A 160 -28.17 3.00 -5.14
N THR A 161 -27.16 3.58 -5.83
CA THR A 161 -27.16 3.70 -7.32
C THR A 161 -26.24 2.71 -8.04
N PHE A 162 -25.11 2.32 -7.46
CA PHE A 162 -24.16 1.37 -8.06
C PHE A 162 -24.51 -0.13 -7.93
N ALA A 163 -24.62 -0.85 -9.04
CA ALA A 163 -24.72 -2.31 -9.05
C ALA A 163 -23.89 -2.93 -10.20
N VAL A 164 -23.69 -4.25 -10.17
CA VAL A 164 -22.84 -4.97 -11.13
C VAL A 164 -23.63 -6.07 -11.82
N ALA A 165 -23.71 -6.03 -13.17
CA ALA A 165 -24.67 -6.82 -13.95
C ALA A 165 -24.47 -8.34 -13.88
N ALA A 166 -23.21 -8.78 -13.82
CA ALA A 166 -22.81 -10.19 -13.86
C ALA A 166 -21.87 -10.56 -12.70
N GLY A 167 -21.90 -9.76 -11.63
CA GLY A 167 -20.92 -9.84 -10.54
C GLY A 167 -19.49 -9.48 -10.97
N ILE A 168 -18.55 -9.69 -10.06
CA ILE A 168 -17.13 -9.36 -10.24
C ILE A 168 -16.38 -10.62 -10.66
N THR A 169 -15.53 -10.49 -11.67
CA THR A 169 -14.54 -11.51 -12.01
C THR A 169 -13.19 -11.13 -11.44
N ALA A 170 -12.59 -12.01 -10.65
CA ALA A 170 -11.28 -11.84 -10.05
C ALA A 170 -10.30 -12.89 -10.61
N GLN A 171 -9.16 -12.40 -11.09
CA GLN A 171 -8.03 -13.22 -11.54
C GLN A 171 -6.78 -12.82 -10.76
N VAL A 172 -6.04 -13.80 -10.29
CA VAL A 172 -4.77 -13.59 -9.57
C VAL A 172 -3.62 -14.08 -10.45
N ILE A 173 -2.68 -13.19 -10.71
CA ILE A 173 -1.46 -13.47 -11.47
C ILE A 173 -0.30 -13.38 -10.49
N VAL A 174 0.49 -14.44 -10.40
CA VAL A 174 1.60 -14.55 -9.43
C VAL A 174 2.91 -14.57 -10.21
N HIS A 175 3.79 -13.61 -9.93
CA HIS A 175 5.15 -13.64 -10.44
C HIS A 175 6.07 -14.29 -9.41
N ARG A 176 6.77 -15.32 -9.84
CA ARG A 176 7.67 -16.13 -9.03
C ARG A 176 9.10 -15.96 -9.49
N ARG A 177 10.02 -16.17 -8.54
CA ARG A 177 11.45 -16.31 -8.81
C ARG A 177 11.94 -17.66 -8.30
N GLU A 178 12.54 -18.41 -9.20
CA GLU A 178 13.29 -19.60 -8.84
C GLU A 178 14.63 -19.19 -8.22
N VAL A 179 14.87 -19.67 -7.01
CA VAL A 179 16.07 -19.40 -6.23
C VAL A 179 16.82 -20.72 -6.10
N ASN A 180 17.90 -20.87 -6.86
CA ASN A 180 18.70 -22.09 -6.96
C ASN A 180 19.67 -22.30 -5.77
N ASP A 181 19.58 -21.47 -4.74
CA ASP A 181 20.40 -21.57 -3.54
C ASP A 181 19.53 -21.94 -2.33
N PRO A 182 19.69 -23.16 -1.76
CA PRO A 182 18.94 -23.58 -0.59
C PRO A 182 19.25 -22.75 0.67
N ASN A 183 20.40 -22.07 0.71
CA ASN A 183 20.81 -21.20 1.82
C ASN A 183 20.48 -19.71 1.56
N PHE A 184 19.73 -19.42 0.49
CA PHE A 184 19.38 -18.05 0.16
C PHE A 184 18.64 -17.39 1.32
N THR A 185 19.24 -16.33 1.86
CA THR A 185 18.70 -15.63 3.02
C THR A 185 17.57 -14.71 2.58
N THR A 186 16.35 -15.00 3.03
CA THR A 186 15.20 -14.10 2.88
C THR A 186 14.86 -13.45 4.21
N TYR A 187 14.37 -12.23 4.12
CA TYR A 187 13.84 -11.46 5.22
C TYR A 187 12.32 -11.44 5.15
N ASP A 188 11.69 -11.51 6.32
CA ASP A 188 10.24 -11.34 6.40
C ASP A 188 9.88 -9.88 6.14
N THR A 189 8.85 -9.67 5.33
CA THR A 189 8.25 -8.35 5.11
C THR A 189 6.79 -8.34 5.52
N GLU A 190 6.26 -7.14 5.70
CA GLU A 190 4.83 -6.88 5.86
C GLU A 190 4.45 -5.56 5.21
N LEU A 191 3.33 -5.59 4.48
CA LEU A 191 2.67 -4.43 3.90
C LEU A 191 1.31 -4.26 4.59
N SER A 192 1.21 -3.31 5.51
CA SER A 192 0.02 -3.11 6.35
C SER A 192 -0.54 -1.70 6.21
N GLU A 193 -1.87 -1.59 6.24
CA GLU A 193 -2.58 -0.33 6.30
C GLU A 193 -3.43 -0.25 7.58
N ILE A 194 -3.28 0.86 8.32
CA ILE A 194 -4.00 1.15 9.55
C ILE A 194 -4.75 2.47 9.39
N SER A 195 -5.94 2.57 9.97
CA SER A 195 -6.77 3.78 9.92
C SER A 195 -6.88 4.40 11.31
N TYR A 196 -6.61 5.70 11.40
CA TYR A 196 -6.74 6.48 12.64
C TYR A 196 -7.80 7.57 12.45
N PRO A 197 -8.95 7.49 13.14
CA PRO A 197 -9.98 8.51 13.08
C PRO A 197 -9.64 9.72 13.96
N PHE A 198 -10.04 10.91 13.52
CA PHE A 198 -9.82 12.18 14.22
C PHE A 198 -11.14 12.92 14.39
N THR A 199 -11.88 12.61 15.47
CA THR A 199 -13.24 13.14 15.70
C THR A 199 -13.29 14.55 16.26
N SER A 200 -12.16 15.08 16.73
CA SER A 200 -12.04 16.42 17.32
C SER A 200 -10.74 17.07 16.91
N SER A 201 -10.74 18.38 16.66
CA SER A 201 -9.53 19.15 16.40
C SER A 201 -8.66 19.24 17.65
N GLY A 202 -7.35 19.28 17.47
CA GLY A 202 -6.40 19.28 18.58
C GLY A 202 -4.96 19.43 18.12
N THR A 203 -4.12 19.95 19.00
CA THR A 203 -2.67 20.05 18.78
C THR A 203 -1.95 18.83 19.32
N ASN A 204 -0.84 18.44 18.68
CA ASN A 204 -0.02 17.27 19.00
C ASN A 204 -0.84 15.98 19.20
N GLN A 205 -1.84 15.74 18.35
CA GLN A 205 -2.57 14.47 18.37
C GLN A 205 -1.62 13.32 18.01
N LEU A 206 -1.63 12.31 18.86
CA LEU A 206 -0.68 11.20 18.81
C LEU A 206 -1.30 9.98 18.13
N THR A 207 -0.54 9.42 17.20
CA THR A 207 -0.85 8.17 16.51
C THR A 207 0.32 7.20 16.69
N GLU A 208 0.05 6.01 17.22
CA GLU A 208 1.10 4.99 17.41
C GLU A 208 1.23 4.10 16.17
N LEU A 209 2.43 4.07 15.59
CA LEU A 209 2.77 3.21 14.45
C LEU A 209 3.26 1.84 14.92
N GLN A 210 3.13 0.84 14.05
CA GLN A 210 3.48 -0.54 14.40
C GLN A 210 4.99 -0.73 14.59
N VAL A 211 5.37 -1.53 15.56
CA VAL A 211 6.75 -1.98 15.80
C VAL A 211 6.72 -3.48 16.08
N PRO A 212 7.80 -4.25 15.79
CA PRO A 212 9.11 -3.87 15.25
C PRO A 212 9.14 -3.68 13.72
N GLY A 213 10.33 -3.42 13.16
CA GLY A 213 10.60 -3.45 11.72
C GLY A 213 11.37 -2.24 11.21
N SER A 214 11.98 -2.36 10.04
CA SER A 214 12.58 -1.25 9.30
C SER A 214 11.64 -0.81 8.19
N TYR A 215 11.20 0.44 8.21
CA TYR A 215 10.27 1.00 7.24
C TYR A 215 11.01 1.41 5.96
N THR A 216 10.54 0.97 4.80
CA THR A 216 11.05 1.47 3.50
C THR A 216 10.32 2.73 3.04
N GLY A 217 9.09 2.92 3.49
CA GLY A 217 8.32 4.13 3.27
C GLY A 217 6.96 4.05 3.95
N MET A 218 6.26 5.19 3.94
CA MET A 218 4.96 5.37 4.58
C MET A 218 4.06 6.24 3.70
N LEU A 219 2.96 5.66 3.21
CA LEU A 219 1.91 6.37 2.48
C LEU A 219 0.82 6.82 3.46
N LEU A 220 0.64 8.12 3.60
CA LEU A 220 -0.43 8.75 4.36
C LEU A 220 -1.56 9.16 3.42
N ARG A 221 -2.77 8.70 3.72
CA ARG A 221 -4.01 9.05 3.01
C ARG A 221 -4.94 9.76 3.98
N CYS A 222 -5.05 11.07 3.85
CA CYS A 222 -5.81 11.95 4.72
C CYS A 222 -7.21 12.19 4.14
N PHE A 223 -8.23 11.81 4.90
CA PHE A 223 -9.64 11.98 4.55
C PHE A 223 -10.18 13.20 5.30
N THR A 224 -10.71 14.17 4.55
CA THR A 224 -11.41 15.35 5.13
C THR A 224 -12.90 15.09 5.30
N SER A 225 -13.45 14.09 4.58
CA SER A 225 -14.82 13.59 4.69
C SER A 225 -14.93 12.18 4.10
N THR A 226 -16.12 11.58 4.13
CA THR A 226 -16.40 10.30 3.46
C THR A 226 -16.16 10.36 1.94
N SER A 227 -16.34 11.53 1.32
CA SER A 227 -16.27 11.73 -0.12
C SER A 227 -15.02 12.47 -0.61
N ALA A 228 -14.14 12.91 0.30
CA ALA A 228 -12.97 13.71 -0.09
C ALA A 228 -11.71 13.36 0.70
N LEU A 229 -10.60 13.32 -0.04
CA LEU A 229 -9.25 13.43 0.51
C LEU A 229 -8.86 14.91 0.63
N GLY A 230 -7.99 15.22 1.57
CA GLY A 230 -7.44 16.56 1.73
C GLY A 230 -6.43 16.63 2.86
N ASP A 231 -5.73 17.76 2.94
CA ASP A 231 -4.90 18.06 4.10
C ASP A 231 -5.81 18.20 5.34
N ILE A 232 -5.51 17.45 6.39
CA ILE A 232 -6.25 17.52 7.66
C ILE A 232 -5.46 18.26 8.74
N SER A 233 -4.29 18.82 8.41
CA SER A 233 -3.56 19.68 9.34
C SER A 233 -4.36 20.95 9.64
N THR A 234 -4.23 21.45 10.87
CA THR A 234 -4.61 22.85 11.14
C THR A 234 -3.65 23.76 10.37
N SER A 235 -4.11 24.87 9.78
CA SER A 235 -3.35 25.75 8.85
C SER A 235 -1.81 25.72 8.96
N GLY A 236 -1.16 24.86 8.16
CA GLY A 236 0.32 24.72 8.13
C GLY A 236 0.93 23.84 9.23
N GLY A 237 0.12 22.98 9.85
CA GLY A 237 0.47 22.16 11.01
C GLY A 237 1.62 21.20 10.71
N GLU A 238 2.54 21.10 11.66
CA GLU A 238 3.71 20.25 11.58
C GLU A 238 3.38 18.83 12.06
N PHE A 239 3.85 17.83 11.30
CA PHE A 239 3.92 16.44 11.72
C PHE A 239 5.32 16.10 12.20
N LYS A 240 5.38 15.30 13.26
CA LYS A 240 6.60 14.84 13.91
C LYS A 240 6.57 13.34 13.98
N LEU A 241 7.65 12.71 13.52
CA LEU A 241 7.91 11.32 13.78
C LEU A 241 8.85 11.22 14.97
N GLN A 242 8.40 10.57 16.04
CA GLN A 242 9.08 10.55 17.33
C GLN A 242 9.26 9.12 17.83
N ALA A 243 10.40 8.84 18.43
CA ALA A 243 10.66 7.60 19.16
C ALA A 243 11.45 7.90 20.43
N LEU A 244 11.03 7.32 21.57
CA LEU A 244 11.68 7.54 22.88
C LEU A 244 11.83 9.03 23.27
N GLY A 245 10.84 9.87 22.92
CA GLY A 245 10.91 11.31 23.16
C GLY A 245 11.80 12.09 22.19
N ASN A 246 12.57 11.41 21.34
CA ASN A 246 13.42 12.04 20.33
C ASN A 246 12.67 12.18 19.01
N VAL A 247 12.64 13.41 18.48
CA VAL A 247 12.07 13.68 17.17
C VAL A 247 13.05 13.20 16.10
N LEU A 248 12.63 12.18 15.35
CA LEU A 248 13.38 11.59 14.24
C LEU A 248 13.21 12.41 12.95
N ARG A 249 11.99 12.90 12.71
CA ARG A 249 11.67 13.71 11.52
C ARG A 249 10.59 14.74 11.84
N ARG A 250 10.67 15.88 11.15
CA ARG A 250 9.68 16.96 11.14
C ARG A 250 9.31 17.22 9.69
N PHE A 251 8.02 17.30 9.40
CA PHE A 251 7.55 17.58 8.05
C PHE A 251 6.18 18.25 8.09
N GLN A 252 5.88 19.04 7.08
CA GLN A 252 4.51 19.47 6.79
C GLN A 252 3.99 18.59 5.67
N LEU A 253 2.72 18.16 5.75
CA LEU A 253 2.13 17.27 4.74
C LEU A 253 2.30 17.83 3.33
N ALA A 254 2.01 19.12 3.16
CA ALA A 254 2.18 19.83 1.88
C ALA A 254 3.62 19.82 1.33
N HIS A 255 4.65 19.67 2.16
CA HIS A 255 6.06 19.69 1.74
C HIS A 255 6.67 18.30 1.53
N VAL A 256 6.00 17.24 1.99
CA VAL A 256 6.46 15.87 1.77
C VAL A 256 6.66 15.60 0.27
N VAL A 257 5.77 16.15 -0.55
CA VAL A 257 5.81 15.97 -2.01
C VAL A 257 7.02 16.61 -2.69
N GLU A 258 7.77 17.45 -1.98
CA GLU A 258 8.95 18.14 -2.52
C GLU A 258 10.26 17.48 -2.10
N GLU A 259 10.23 16.49 -1.19
CA GLU A 259 11.43 15.91 -0.58
C GLU A 259 12.32 15.14 -1.58
N ASN A 260 11.73 14.31 -2.44
CA ASN A 260 12.45 13.55 -3.47
C ASN A 260 11.51 13.10 -4.61
N ASP A 261 12.06 12.50 -5.67
CA ASP A 261 11.31 12.09 -6.85
C ASP A 261 10.23 11.03 -6.60
N PHE A 262 10.35 10.21 -5.56
CA PHE A 262 9.36 9.20 -5.18
C PHE A 262 8.32 9.74 -4.18
N SER A 263 8.68 10.72 -3.37
CA SER A 263 7.74 11.47 -2.53
C SER A 263 6.87 12.41 -3.38
N LYS A 264 7.33 12.83 -4.56
CA LYS A 264 6.57 13.67 -5.50
C LYS A 264 5.20 13.10 -5.79
N PHE A 265 4.22 13.99 -5.73
CA PHE A 265 2.86 13.68 -6.09
C PHE A 265 2.75 13.27 -7.57
N ARG A 266 2.09 12.14 -7.84
CA ARG A 266 1.80 11.67 -9.20
C ARG A 266 0.28 11.59 -9.39
N PRO A 267 -0.39 12.53 -10.08
CA PRO A 267 -1.85 12.53 -10.24
C PRO A 267 -2.34 11.42 -11.17
N PHE A 268 -3.46 10.78 -10.81
CA PHE A 268 -4.20 9.93 -11.75
C PHE A 268 -4.46 10.72 -13.03
N THR A 269 -3.93 10.24 -14.17
CA THR A 269 -4.19 10.90 -15.44
C THR A 269 -5.59 10.46 -15.88
N ALA A 270 -6.56 11.37 -15.82
CA ALA A 270 -7.89 11.08 -16.34
C ALA A 270 -7.76 10.79 -17.84
N SER A 271 -8.08 9.57 -18.26
CA SER A 271 -8.43 9.29 -19.65
C SER A 271 -9.67 10.11 -19.96
N ALA A 272 -9.50 11.21 -20.70
CA ALA A 272 -10.57 12.12 -21.10
C ALA A 272 -11.64 11.36 -21.90
N ALA A 273 -12.71 10.95 -21.24
CA ALA A 273 -13.87 10.34 -21.88
C ALA A 273 -15.18 10.68 -21.17
N SER A 274 -15.36 11.95 -20.76
CA SER A 274 -16.67 12.63 -20.64
C SER A 274 -16.48 14.00 -19.99
N ALA A 275 -17.11 15.03 -20.59
CA ALA A 275 -17.08 16.44 -20.24
C ALA A 275 -16.78 16.80 -18.77
N GLY A 276 -15.69 17.55 -18.57
CA GLY A 276 -15.27 18.08 -17.27
C GLY A 276 -13.96 17.44 -16.79
N SER A 277 -12.85 17.82 -17.41
CA SER A 277 -11.50 17.43 -16.97
C SER A 277 -11.20 18.03 -15.60
N VAL A 278 -11.61 17.36 -14.52
CA VAL A 278 -11.11 17.64 -13.19
C VAL A 278 -9.76 16.96 -13.07
N THR A 279 -8.69 17.73 -13.23
CA THR A 279 -7.36 17.35 -12.73
C THR A 279 -7.50 17.26 -11.22
N TYR A 280 -7.73 16.06 -10.68
CA TYR A 280 -7.69 15.88 -9.23
C TYR A 280 -6.23 15.99 -8.79
N GLN A 281 -5.88 17.16 -8.25
CA GLN A 281 -4.95 17.19 -7.12
C GLN A 281 -5.58 16.26 -6.07
N THR A 282 -5.07 15.05 -5.87
CA THR A 282 -5.44 14.29 -4.67
C THR A 282 -4.69 14.92 -3.49
N ALA A 283 -5.13 16.14 -3.13
CA ALA A 283 -4.86 16.73 -1.83
C ALA A 283 -5.17 15.65 -0.78
N GLY A 284 -4.28 15.45 0.18
CA GLY A 284 -4.43 14.38 1.16
C GLY A 284 -3.68 13.08 0.88
N LEU A 285 -2.85 12.96 -0.17
CA LEU A 285 -1.95 11.82 -0.37
C LEU A 285 -0.48 12.25 -0.20
N TYR A 286 0.22 11.65 0.75
CA TYR A 286 1.59 12.01 1.09
C TYR A 286 2.43 10.75 1.24
N TYR A 287 3.56 10.64 0.54
CA TYR A 287 4.44 9.48 0.65
C TYR A 287 5.78 9.91 1.24
N GLN A 288 6.06 9.43 2.44
CA GLN A 288 7.37 9.54 3.08
C GLN A 288 8.22 8.36 2.60
N ASP A 289 9.07 8.60 1.62
CA ASP A 289 10.10 7.64 1.21
C ASP A 289 11.23 7.63 2.26
N PHE A 290 11.69 6.44 2.66
CA PHE A 290 12.85 6.26 3.53
C PHE A 290 13.99 5.49 2.83
N LEU A 291 13.90 5.23 1.52
CA LEU A 291 14.97 4.61 0.75
C LEU A 291 15.84 5.62 0.00
N THR A 292 15.30 6.82 -0.27
CA THR A 292 16.01 7.85 -1.04
C THR A 292 16.00 9.22 -0.34
N ASP A 293 15.71 9.23 0.96
CA ASP A 293 15.49 10.46 1.74
C ASP A 293 16.76 11.21 2.15
N ARG A 294 17.93 10.60 1.95
CA ARG A 294 19.23 11.19 2.27
C ARG A 294 19.99 11.53 1.00
N VAL A 295 20.47 12.77 0.94
CA VAL A 295 21.28 13.29 -0.16
C VAL A 295 22.53 12.41 -0.34
N GLY A 296 22.66 11.81 -1.53
CA GLY A 296 23.80 10.97 -1.90
C GLY A 296 23.61 9.46 -1.64
N GLU A 297 22.49 9.04 -1.04
CA GLU A 297 22.16 7.62 -0.94
C GLU A 297 21.56 7.12 -2.26
N SER A 298 22.10 6.01 -2.79
CA SER A 298 21.59 5.40 -4.00
C SER A 298 20.45 4.44 -3.67
N VAL A 299 19.44 4.40 -4.54
CA VAL A 299 18.28 3.48 -4.47
C VAL A 299 18.69 1.98 -4.40
N ALA A 300 19.96 1.67 -4.70
CA ALA A 300 20.52 0.33 -4.63
C ALA A 300 20.95 -0.12 -3.22
N GLU A 301 20.83 0.71 -2.18
CA GLU A 301 21.30 0.41 -0.82
C GLU A 301 20.21 0.62 0.24
N LEU A 302 20.14 -0.26 1.26
CA LEU A 302 19.21 -0.15 2.40
C LEU A 302 19.69 0.86 3.47
N GLY A 303 20.46 1.86 3.08
CA GLY A 303 21.17 2.77 3.99
C GLY A 303 20.24 3.62 4.87
N SER A 304 19.10 4.04 4.30
CA SER A 304 18.21 5.07 4.86
C SER A 304 16.96 4.56 5.56
N VAL A 305 16.68 3.25 5.50
CA VAL A 305 15.44 2.71 6.08
C VAL A 305 15.28 3.13 7.54
N LEU A 306 14.07 3.53 7.92
CA LEU A 306 13.76 3.90 9.29
C LEU A 306 13.67 2.64 10.16
N ASP A 307 14.77 2.32 10.83
CA ASP A 307 14.86 1.15 11.69
C ASP A 307 14.17 1.39 13.04
N THR A 308 13.18 0.57 13.38
CA THR A 308 12.48 0.60 14.68
C THR A 308 12.65 -0.69 15.48
N ASN A 309 13.51 -1.62 15.03
CA ASN A 309 13.69 -2.90 15.73
C ASN A 309 14.20 -2.71 17.17
N TYR A 310 15.02 -1.68 17.41
CA TYR A 310 15.53 -1.35 18.75
C TYR A 310 14.42 -0.94 19.74
N LEU A 311 13.28 -0.44 19.25
CA LEU A 311 12.15 -0.06 20.09
C LEU A 311 11.43 -1.27 20.70
N MET A 312 11.54 -2.45 20.07
CA MET A 312 10.94 -3.67 20.62
C MET A 312 11.54 -4.04 21.97
N ALA A 313 12.85 -3.84 22.13
CA ALA A 313 13.56 -4.18 23.37
C ALA A 313 13.21 -3.24 24.53
N THR A 314 12.81 -2.00 24.24
CA THR A 314 12.48 -0.99 25.25
C THR A 314 10.98 -0.90 25.55
N GLY A 315 10.14 -1.60 24.78
CA GLY A 315 8.68 -1.50 24.87
C GLY A 315 8.11 -0.19 24.32
N ALA A 316 8.95 0.68 23.76
CA ALA A 316 8.54 1.95 23.20
C ALA A 316 7.86 1.80 21.83
N ARG A 317 7.14 2.83 21.41
CA ARG A 317 6.44 2.90 20.13
C ARG A 317 7.03 3.99 19.25
N LEU A 318 6.88 3.82 17.95
CA LEU A 318 7.06 4.89 16.98
C LEU A 318 5.77 5.73 16.97
N GLN A 319 5.89 7.04 17.11
CA GLN A 319 4.76 7.95 17.24
C GLN A 319 4.76 8.94 16.08
N LEU A 320 3.61 9.05 15.39
CA LEU A 320 3.32 10.16 14.49
C LEU A 320 2.46 11.16 15.27
N ILE A 321 2.97 12.38 15.44
CA ILE A 321 2.33 13.44 16.21
C ILE A 321 2.05 14.60 15.26
N GLY A 322 0.82 15.11 15.22
CA GLY A 322 0.47 16.21 14.34
C GLY A 322 -0.60 17.12 14.92
N ASP A 323 -0.64 18.36 14.43
CA ASP A 323 -1.74 19.29 14.71
C ASP A 323 -2.85 19.04 13.68
N ILE A 324 -3.98 18.50 14.13
CA ILE A 324 -5.01 17.94 13.25
C ILE A 324 -6.33 18.67 13.47
N ASP A 325 -6.94 19.11 12.37
CA ASP A 325 -8.32 19.57 12.32
C ASP A 325 -9.25 18.36 12.22
N GLY A 326 -9.97 18.04 13.29
CA GLY A 326 -10.78 16.83 13.43
C GLY A 326 -12.27 17.10 13.30
N ALA A 327 -12.99 16.12 12.74
CA ALA A 327 -14.44 16.16 12.54
C ALA A 327 -14.95 14.73 12.29
N ALA A 328 -16.27 14.55 12.19
CA ALA A 328 -16.84 13.29 11.74
C ALA A 328 -16.25 12.87 10.39
N ASN A 329 -15.89 11.60 10.25
CA ASN A 329 -15.30 10.99 9.05
C ASN A 329 -13.88 11.46 8.68
N LYS A 330 -13.24 12.35 9.46
CA LYS A 330 -11.83 12.65 9.28
C LYS A 330 -10.97 11.53 9.81
N LYS A 331 -10.00 11.11 9.02
CA LYS A 331 -9.07 10.04 9.36
C LYS A 331 -7.78 10.10 8.55
N ILE A 332 -6.73 9.45 9.03
CA ILE A 332 -5.55 9.13 8.23
C ILE A 332 -5.48 7.61 8.11
N ASN A 333 -5.42 7.12 6.87
CA ASN A 333 -4.93 5.77 6.62
C ASN A 333 -3.42 5.83 6.40
N ILE A 334 -2.68 4.97 7.09
CA ILE A 334 -1.24 4.87 6.99
C ILE A 334 -0.92 3.47 6.46
N LEU A 335 -0.41 3.42 5.23
CA LEU A 335 0.11 2.19 4.63
C LEU A 335 1.63 2.20 4.71
N SER A 336 2.19 1.12 5.26
CA SER A 336 3.63 0.99 5.48
C SER A 336 4.15 -0.35 4.99
N HIS A 337 5.36 -0.34 4.44
CA HIS A 337 6.12 -1.55 4.12
C HIS A 337 7.28 -1.68 5.11
N ARG A 338 7.26 -2.76 5.89
CA ARG A 338 8.26 -3.05 6.93
C ARG A 338 9.03 -4.31 6.60
N ILE A 339 10.32 -4.28 6.88
CA ILE A 339 11.24 -5.41 6.80
C ILE A 339 11.62 -5.82 8.23
N PHE A 340 11.56 -7.09 8.56
CA PHE A 340 11.91 -7.59 9.89
C PHE A 340 13.31 -8.21 9.91
N GLY A 341 13.99 -8.06 11.04
CA GLY A 341 15.32 -8.63 11.27
C GLY A 341 16.45 -7.60 11.14
N VAL A 342 17.69 -8.08 11.27
CA VAL A 342 18.89 -7.23 11.26
C VAL A 342 19.39 -7.04 9.82
N LEU A 343 19.35 -5.80 9.35
CA LEU A 343 19.69 -5.43 7.97
C LEU A 343 21.16 -5.04 7.78
N ASP A 344 21.99 -5.07 8.82
CA ASP A 344 23.40 -4.64 8.78
C ASP A 344 24.25 -5.34 7.72
N ARG A 345 23.89 -6.57 7.35
CA ARG A 345 24.57 -7.34 6.30
C ARG A 345 24.23 -6.86 4.89
N LEU A 346 23.10 -6.19 4.71
CA LEU A 346 22.63 -5.67 3.43
C LEU A 346 22.91 -4.17 3.27
N LYS A 347 23.26 -3.47 4.36
CA LYS A 347 23.78 -2.10 4.32
C LYS A 347 25.24 -2.18 3.90
N MET A 348 25.58 -1.74 2.69
CA MET A 348 27.00 -1.63 2.32
C MET A 348 27.65 -0.62 3.27
N ARG A 349 28.65 -1.06 4.05
CA ARG A 349 29.47 -0.10 4.79
C ARG A 349 30.14 0.81 3.76
N PRO A 350 30.19 2.14 3.97
CA PRO A 350 31.08 2.97 3.18
C PRO A 350 32.45 2.30 3.23
N LYS A 351 33.03 1.98 2.07
CA LYS A 351 34.44 1.62 2.03
C LYS A 351 35.15 2.82 2.65
N LEU A 352 35.69 2.63 3.85
CA LEU A 352 36.64 3.57 4.42
C LEU A 352 37.68 3.80 3.33
N ALA A 353 37.73 5.02 2.81
CA ALA A 353 38.72 5.41 1.83
C ALA A 353 40.09 5.08 2.44
N ALA A 354 40.81 4.16 1.79
CA ALA A 354 42.16 3.80 2.16
C ALA A 354 43.14 4.91 1.74
#